data_AF-A0A1Q3B101-F1
#
_entry.id   AF-A0A1Q3B101-F1
#
_cell.length_a   1.000
_cell.length_b   1.000
_cell.length_c   1.000
_cell.angle_alpha   90.00
_cell.angle_beta   90.00
_cell.angle_gamma   90.00
#
_symmetry.space_group_name_H-M   'P 1'
#
loop_
_entity.id
_entity.type
_entity.pdbx_description
1 polymer ?
#
loop_
_entity_poly.entity_id
_entity_poly.type
_entity_poly.pdbx_seq_one_letter_code
_entity_poly.pdbx_strand_id
1 'polypeptide(L)'
;YIQFGSLQFAYNSFDQIKLKNLYSWNTIISGYSKNKCHHNVLSLYKRMQTEGHGVDTFNLVFVIKASVGLSVLRNGKLVHCLAVKCGLDYDPYVAPALVEMYSELGSLDCARKVFEGVSERSSVLWGVMIKDMYMNCGLLDFAAKLFGETDNKDVVMWSSMIAGFAKNGRAWEAMSLFRLMLRELITPNSVTLAGILLACSSVGFLKLGKSVHGYMVRNKIDLDVINYTSFLDMYAKCGCLETARRVFNEMPEKNVVSWSAMINAFGIHGLFSEAFAFFDKMRSENQLPNSVTFVSVLSACSHSGRIDEGWRYFYSMNRDYGIVPVEEHYACIIDLLGRAGKIDEALSFIRNMPIKPGASAWGALLGACRIHKRVELAEELAKELLLLETDQSGSYVLLSNIYADVSMWDMVKNTRMTIAKKGLCKSVGFTSIEIQKKLYLFSSEDRLAYKNTEIECIWNSLRGMTEIGCVPDLNFVLHDVDDEMKPDILWGHSERLAIAFGLLNTKEKTLKVKKNLRVCGDCHMASKFISLVTGRVIIMRDIKRFRHIEDGV
;
A
#
# COMPACT_ATOMS: atom_id res chain seq x y z
N TYR A 1 -28.73 29.47 10.86
CA TYR A 1 -28.30 29.51 9.45
C TYR A 1 -27.11 28.60 9.13
N ILE A 2 -25.91 28.82 9.70
CA ILE A 2 -24.69 28.05 9.34
C ILE A 2 -24.85 26.52 9.48
N GLN A 3 -25.43 26.05 10.59
CA GLN A 3 -25.70 24.62 10.81
C GLN A 3 -26.69 24.01 9.80
N PHE A 4 -27.52 24.84 9.16
CA PHE A 4 -28.50 24.44 8.14
C PHE A 4 -28.00 24.69 6.70
N GLY A 5 -26.68 24.88 6.50
CA GLY A 5 -26.07 25.13 5.18
C GLY A 5 -26.46 26.48 4.53
N SER A 6 -27.30 27.28 5.17
CA SER A 6 -27.87 28.52 4.61
C SER A 6 -26.88 29.69 4.68
N LEU A 7 -25.75 29.59 3.99
CA LEU A 7 -24.63 30.54 4.07
C LEU A 7 -25.02 31.98 3.70
N GLN A 8 -25.85 32.19 2.68
CA GLN A 8 -26.26 33.54 2.28
C GLN A 8 -27.06 34.25 3.40
N PHE A 9 -27.99 33.54 4.04
CA PHE A 9 -28.73 34.07 5.19
C PHE A 9 -27.83 34.30 6.41
N ALA A 10 -26.83 33.44 6.61
CA ALA A 10 -25.81 33.63 7.65
C ALA A 10 -24.99 34.91 7.39
N TYR A 11 -24.54 35.14 6.16
CA TYR A 11 -23.79 36.32 5.75
C TYR A 11 -24.64 37.59 5.90
N ASN A 12 -25.87 37.60 5.39
CA ASN A 12 -26.78 38.74 5.51
C ASN A 12 -27.06 39.10 6.99
N SER A 13 -27.25 38.08 7.84
CA SER A 13 -27.44 38.28 9.29
C SER A 13 -26.17 38.81 9.97
N PHE A 14 -24.99 38.32 9.56
CA PHE A 14 -23.70 38.77 10.06
C PHE A 14 -23.43 40.24 9.69
N ASP A 15 -23.77 40.66 8.47
CA ASP A 15 -23.59 42.05 8.04
C ASP A 15 -24.45 43.03 8.86
N GLN A 16 -25.67 42.64 9.23
CA GLN A 16 -26.58 43.42 10.08
C GLN A 16 -26.11 43.58 11.54
N ILE A 17 -25.07 42.86 11.99
CA ILE A 17 -24.49 43.04 13.33
C ILE A 17 -23.82 44.42 13.41
N LYS A 18 -24.40 45.33 14.21
CA LYS A 18 -23.91 46.71 14.39
C LYS A 18 -22.53 46.80 15.04
N LEU A 19 -22.23 45.92 16.00
CA LEU A 19 -20.94 45.82 16.68
C LEU A 19 -20.42 44.39 16.53
N LYS A 20 -19.60 44.17 15.50
CA LYS A 20 -18.97 42.88 15.24
C LYS A 20 -17.86 42.65 16.26
N ASN A 21 -17.76 41.42 16.77
CA ASN A 21 -16.70 40.99 17.67
C ASN A 21 -15.99 39.75 17.10
N LEU A 22 -14.85 39.38 17.70
CA LEU A 22 -14.02 38.26 17.23
C LEU A 22 -14.81 36.94 17.15
N TYR A 23 -15.72 36.69 18.11
CA TYR A 23 -16.60 35.52 18.09
C TYR A 23 -17.53 35.49 16.87
N SER A 24 -18.15 36.63 16.51
CA SER A 24 -19.01 36.73 15.32
C SER A 24 -18.23 36.49 14.02
N TRP A 25 -17.00 36.98 13.94
CA TRP A 25 -16.08 36.73 12.81
C TRP A 25 -15.66 35.26 12.71
N ASN A 26 -15.19 34.67 13.81
CA ASN A 26 -14.80 33.26 13.87
C ASN A 26 -15.99 32.35 13.50
N THR A 27 -17.21 32.72 13.92
CA THR A 27 -18.44 31.98 13.59
C THR A 27 -18.72 31.98 12.09
N ILE A 28 -18.73 33.15 11.42
CA ILE A 28 -19.00 33.20 9.98
C ILE A 28 -17.88 32.54 9.15
N ILE A 29 -16.62 32.76 9.53
CA ILE A 29 -15.44 32.14 8.91
C ILE A 29 -15.50 30.60 9.02
N SER A 30 -15.79 30.07 10.21
CA SER A 30 -15.94 28.62 10.43
C SER A 30 -17.07 28.04 9.59
N GLY A 31 -18.17 28.79 9.41
CA GLY A 31 -19.30 28.37 8.57
C GLY A 31 -18.93 28.19 7.10
N TYR A 32 -18.27 29.17 6.50
CA TYR A 32 -17.78 29.05 5.12
C TYR A 32 -16.67 27.99 4.97
N SER A 33 -15.81 27.83 5.99
CA SER A 33 -14.76 26.81 6.00
C SER A 33 -15.33 25.37 5.99
N LYS A 34 -16.31 25.08 6.85
CA LYS A 34 -16.99 23.76 6.92
C LYS A 34 -17.71 23.38 5.61
N ASN A 35 -18.15 24.36 4.84
CA ASN A 35 -18.82 24.17 3.55
C ASN A 35 -17.85 24.22 2.34
N LYS A 36 -16.52 24.17 2.59
CA LYS A 36 -15.47 24.20 1.55
C LYS A 36 -15.47 25.44 0.65
N CYS A 37 -16.07 26.55 1.10
CA CYS A 37 -16.09 27.82 0.36
C CYS A 37 -14.79 28.61 0.59
N HIS A 38 -13.67 28.07 0.12
CA HIS A 38 -12.33 28.53 0.49
C HIS A 38 -12.05 30.00 0.10
N HIS A 39 -12.51 30.46 -1.07
CA HIS A 39 -12.38 31.88 -1.46
C HIS A 39 -13.12 32.83 -0.50
N ASN A 40 -14.32 32.47 -0.05
CA ASN A 40 -15.10 33.27 0.89
C ASN A 40 -14.44 33.36 2.27
N VAL A 41 -13.78 32.29 2.72
CA VAL A 41 -12.98 32.31 3.96
C VAL A 41 -11.87 33.36 3.88
N LEU A 42 -11.09 33.37 2.79
CA LEU A 42 -10.02 34.34 2.61
C LEU A 42 -10.55 35.78 2.48
N SER A 43 -11.69 35.99 1.81
CA SER A 43 -12.27 37.34 1.65
C SER A 43 -12.85 37.88 2.96
N LEU A 44 -13.58 37.06 3.73
CA LEU A 44 -14.08 37.41 5.06
C LEU A 44 -12.93 37.72 6.02
N TYR A 45 -11.86 36.92 6.01
CA TYR A 45 -10.70 37.14 6.85
C TYR A 45 -9.95 38.44 6.52
N LYS A 46 -9.76 38.73 5.22
CA LYS A 46 -9.20 40.02 4.79
C LYS A 46 -10.06 41.19 5.26
N ARG A 47 -11.38 41.06 5.19
CA ARG A 47 -12.33 42.08 5.67
C ARG A 47 -12.26 42.28 7.19
N MET A 48 -12.19 41.19 7.96
CA MET A 48 -11.99 41.20 9.41
C MET A 48 -10.75 42.04 9.81
N GLN A 49 -9.64 41.85 9.09
CA GLN A 49 -8.40 42.60 9.33
C GLN A 49 -8.53 44.08 8.94
N THR A 50 -9.23 44.42 7.85
CA THR A 50 -9.48 45.82 7.48
C THR A 50 -10.43 46.55 8.43
N GLU A 51 -11.34 45.82 9.09
CA GLU A 51 -12.20 46.34 10.17
C GLU A 51 -11.47 46.40 11.53
N GLY A 52 -10.16 46.11 11.57
CA GLY A 52 -9.31 46.31 12.75
C GLY A 52 -9.38 45.22 13.82
N HIS A 53 -9.98 44.06 13.52
CA HIS A 53 -10.07 42.96 14.48
C HIS A 53 -8.81 42.10 14.50
N GLY A 54 -8.44 41.62 15.69
CA GLY A 54 -7.24 40.80 15.92
C GLY A 54 -7.28 39.42 15.27
N VAL A 55 -6.10 38.86 15.05
CA VAL A 55 -5.90 37.46 14.63
C VAL A 55 -5.88 36.58 15.88
N ASP A 56 -6.49 35.40 15.78
CA ASP A 56 -6.41 34.37 16.82
C ASP A 56 -6.15 32.97 16.23
N THR A 57 -5.83 32.03 17.11
CA THR A 57 -5.60 30.62 16.80
C THR A 57 -6.71 30.00 15.94
N PHE A 58 -7.99 30.31 16.19
CA PHE A 58 -9.12 29.68 15.52
C PHE A 58 -9.34 30.22 14.11
N ASN A 59 -9.38 31.55 13.93
CA ASN A 59 -9.53 32.12 12.59
C ASN A 59 -8.33 31.81 11.70
N LEU A 60 -7.12 31.81 12.24
CA LEU A 60 -5.91 31.49 11.49
C LEU A 60 -5.92 30.03 10.99
N VAL A 61 -6.32 29.05 11.81
CA VAL A 61 -6.46 27.65 11.37
C VAL A 61 -7.48 27.48 10.22
N PHE A 62 -8.61 28.19 10.24
CA PHE A 62 -9.57 28.13 9.13
C PHE A 62 -9.02 28.74 7.83
N VAL A 63 -8.20 29.79 7.94
CA VAL A 63 -7.54 30.48 6.81
C VAL A 63 -6.41 29.63 6.21
N ILE A 64 -5.66 28.91 7.05
CA ILE A 64 -4.67 27.92 6.63
C ILE A 64 -5.38 26.81 5.83
N LYS A 65 -6.46 26.23 6.36
CA LYS A 65 -7.25 25.20 5.66
C LYS A 65 -7.91 25.69 4.36
N ALA A 66 -8.27 26.97 4.29
CA ALA A 66 -8.72 27.58 3.04
C ALA A 66 -7.59 27.77 2.02
N SER A 67 -6.36 28.04 2.47
CA SER A 67 -5.20 28.14 1.58
C SER A 67 -4.82 26.78 0.97
N VAL A 68 -4.96 25.71 1.75
CA VAL A 68 -4.82 24.31 1.30
C VAL A 68 -5.87 23.96 0.25
N GLY A 69 -7.16 24.20 0.54
CA GLY A 69 -8.25 23.88 -0.39
C GLY A 69 -8.29 24.70 -1.69
N LEU A 70 -7.42 25.71 -1.83
CA LEU A 70 -7.20 26.46 -3.08
C LEU A 70 -5.93 26.02 -3.83
N SER A 71 -5.10 25.16 -3.23
CA SER A 71 -3.83 24.67 -3.78
C SER A 71 -2.80 25.78 -4.12
N VAL A 72 -2.85 26.94 -3.44
CA VAL A 72 -1.95 28.09 -3.71
C VAL A 72 -0.92 28.27 -2.60
N LEU A 73 0.30 27.74 -2.80
CA LEU A 73 1.43 27.88 -1.87
C LEU A 73 1.78 29.33 -1.50
N ARG A 74 1.57 30.29 -2.42
CA ARG A 74 1.78 31.73 -2.13
C ARG A 74 0.87 32.22 -1.01
N ASN A 75 -0.38 31.78 -0.98
CA ASN A 75 -1.33 32.17 0.07
C ASN A 75 -0.93 31.54 1.40
N GLY A 76 -0.58 30.25 1.40
CA GLY A 76 -0.05 29.55 2.58
C GLY A 76 1.17 30.25 3.20
N LYS A 77 2.14 30.69 2.37
CA LYS A 77 3.30 31.47 2.82
C LYS A 77 2.93 32.83 3.43
N LEU A 78 1.98 33.56 2.85
CA LEU A 78 1.51 34.83 3.42
C LEU A 78 0.82 34.63 4.78
N VAL A 79 0.03 33.56 4.92
CA VAL A 79 -0.66 33.19 6.17
C VAL A 79 0.35 32.75 7.24
N HIS A 80 1.41 32.04 6.87
CA HIS A 80 2.51 31.74 7.79
C HIS A 80 3.25 33.00 8.25
N CYS A 81 3.61 33.93 7.34
CA CYS A 81 4.23 35.20 7.73
C CYS A 81 3.34 36.02 8.70
N LEU A 82 2.01 35.91 8.56
CA LEU A 82 1.06 36.50 9.49
C LEU A 82 1.06 35.78 10.85
N ALA A 83 1.13 34.44 10.87
CA ALA A 83 1.27 33.65 12.10
C ALA A 83 2.50 34.11 12.91
N VAL A 84 3.67 34.21 12.25
CA VAL A 84 4.92 34.71 12.84
C VAL A 84 4.75 36.14 13.38
N LYS A 85 4.13 37.03 12.61
CA LYS A 85 3.89 38.43 13.04
C LYS A 85 2.98 38.51 14.28
N CYS A 86 2.10 37.52 14.49
CA CYS A 86 1.20 37.43 15.64
C CYS A 86 1.77 36.59 16.80
N GLY A 87 2.96 35.98 16.67
CA GLY A 87 3.51 35.05 17.66
C GLY A 87 2.71 33.74 17.78
N LEU A 88 2.00 33.36 16.72
CA LEU A 88 1.14 32.16 16.64
C LEU A 88 1.74 31.06 15.77
N ASP A 89 2.92 31.24 15.20
CA ASP A 89 3.60 30.25 14.34
C ASP A 89 3.95 28.94 15.07
N TYR A 90 4.13 28.99 16.39
CA TYR A 90 4.36 27.82 17.25
C TYR A 90 3.17 27.47 18.16
N ASP A 91 1.98 28.05 17.95
CA ASP A 91 0.77 27.71 18.72
C ASP A 91 0.38 26.22 18.51
N PRO A 92 -0.08 25.49 19.56
CA PRO A 92 -0.36 24.06 19.49
C PRO A 92 -1.40 23.60 18.44
N TYR A 93 -2.21 24.51 17.89
CA TYR A 93 -3.20 24.26 16.85
C TYR A 93 -2.81 24.89 15.50
N VAL A 94 -2.13 26.04 15.51
CA VAL A 94 -1.64 26.70 14.29
C VAL A 94 -0.44 25.96 13.70
N ALA A 95 0.55 25.57 14.51
CA ALA A 95 1.75 24.89 14.03
C ALA A 95 1.44 23.56 13.29
N PRO A 96 0.57 22.66 13.80
CA PRO A 96 0.14 21.48 13.05
C PRO A 96 -0.56 21.85 11.73
N ALA A 97 -1.42 22.88 11.71
CA ALA A 97 -2.09 23.31 10.49
C ALA A 97 -1.09 23.87 9.46
N LEU A 98 -0.04 24.57 9.90
CA LEU A 98 1.04 25.06 9.03
C LEU A 98 1.87 23.91 8.45
N VAL A 99 2.20 22.88 9.25
CA VAL A 99 2.91 21.68 8.78
C VAL A 99 2.04 20.89 7.78
N GLU A 100 0.76 20.69 8.08
CA GLU A 100 -0.23 20.07 7.17
C GLU A 100 -0.28 20.83 5.84
N MET A 101 -0.44 22.15 5.90
CA MET A 101 -0.51 23.03 4.74
C MET A 101 0.75 23.04 3.89
N TYR A 102 1.94 23.09 4.48
CA TYR A 102 3.18 23.02 3.71
C TYR A 102 3.41 21.65 3.09
N SER A 103 2.97 20.57 3.76
CA SER A 103 3.13 19.21 3.26
C SER A 103 2.18 18.92 2.09
N GLU A 104 0.89 19.25 2.21
CA GLU A 104 -0.09 19.08 1.13
C GLU A 104 0.21 19.97 -0.09
N LEU A 105 0.86 21.14 0.12
CA LEU A 105 1.32 22.02 -0.96
C LEU A 105 2.75 21.72 -1.43
N GLY A 106 3.31 20.55 -1.08
CA GLY A 106 4.58 20.01 -1.60
C GLY A 106 5.86 20.70 -1.11
N SER A 107 5.78 21.57 -0.11
CA SER A 107 6.88 22.44 0.35
C SER A 107 7.49 21.93 1.66
N LEU A 108 7.99 20.68 1.63
CA LEU A 108 8.45 19.91 2.80
C LEU A 108 9.50 20.62 3.67
N ASP A 109 10.42 21.39 3.07
CA ASP A 109 11.42 22.15 3.83
C ASP A 109 10.81 23.24 4.72
N CYS A 110 9.67 23.81 4.31
CA CYS A 110 8.93 24.76 5.15
C CYS A 110 8.16 24.03 6.26
N ALA A 111 7.56 22.87 5.97
CA ALA A 111 6.92 22.03 6.98
C ALA A 111 7.92 21.63 8.08
N ARG A 112 9.12 21.20 7.67
CA ARG A 112 10.21 20.84 8.58
C ARG A 112 10.66 22.01 9.46
N LYS A 113 10.88 23.20 8.89
CA LYS A 113 11.29 24.39 9.66
C LYS A 113 10.28 24.79 10.73
N VAL A 114 8.97 24.72 10.42
CA VAL A 114 7.91 24.96 11.42
C VAL A 114 7.97 23.90 12.53
N PHE A 115 8.08 22.62 12.18
CA PHE A 115 8.15 21.52 13.13
C PHE A 115 9.39 21.58 14.04
N GLU A 116 10.56 21.88 13.48
CA GLU A 116 11.82 21.98 14.21
C GLU A 116 11.82 23.17 15.19
N GLY A 117 11.19 24.30 14.81
CA GLY A 117 11.08 25.50 15.65
C GLY A 117 10.18 25.36 16.88
N VAL A 118 9.21 24.42 16.88
CA VAL A 118 8.40 24.12 18.08
C VAL A 118 9.23 23.34 19.09
N SER A 119 9.41 23.89 20.30
CA SER A 119 10.11 23.23 21.42
C SER A 119 9.27 22.09 22.03
N GLU A 120 8.06 22.38 22.49
CA GLU A 120 7.12 21.41 23.04
C GLU A 120 6.17 20.88 21.96
N ARG A 121 6.53 19.74 21.36
CA ARG A 121 5.82 19.19 20.20
C ARG A 121 4.61 18.38 20.64
N SER A 122 3.41 18.92 20.40
CA SER A 122 2.16 18.21 20.67
C SER A 122 2.07 16.90 19.85
N SER A 123 1.33 15.91 20.36
CA SER A 123 1.13 14.65 19.62
C SER A 123 0.36 14.83 18.31
N VAL A 124 -0.43 15.91 18.20
CA VAL A 124 -1.08 16.34 16.95
C VAL A 124 -0.04 16.80 15.92
N LEU A 125 0.92 17.65 16.32
CA LEU A 125 2.03 18.10 15.47
C LEU A 125 2.85 16.91 14.96
N TRP A 126 3.14 15.97 15.86
CA TRP A 126 3.79 14.69 15.55
C TRP A 126 3.00 13.83 14.55
N GLY A 127 1.69 13.67 14.76
CA GLY A 127 0.82 12.89 13.88
C GLY A 127 0.79 13.44 12.45
N VAL A 128 0.64 14.77 12.31
CA VAL A 128 0.69 15.47 11.00
C VAL A 128 2.06 15.28 10.35
N MET A 129 3.16 15.52 11.07
CA MET A 129 4.51 15.43 10.51
C MET A 129 4.87 14.00 10.03
N ILE A 130 4.50 12.97 10.80
CA ILE A 130 4.69 11.58 10.41
C ILE A 130 3.80 11.24 9.19
N LYS A 131 2.52 11.63 9.21
CA LYS A 131 1.55 11.38 8.13
C LYS A 131 1.94 12.04 6.81
N ASP A 132 2.26 13.32 6.83
CA ASP A 132 2.31 14.12 5.61
C ASP A 132 3.72 14.29 5.05
N MET A 133 4.74 14.36 5.92
CA MET A 133 6.13 14.53 5.48
C MET A 133 6.93 13.22 5.45
N TYR A 134 6.84 12.38 6.49
CA TYR A 134 7.70 11.18 6.59
C TYR A 134 7.12 9.93 5.91
N MET A 135 5.80 9.69 6.00
CA MET A 135 5.16 8.55 5.32
C MET A 135 5.12 8.69 3.81
N ASN A 136 4.91 9.91 3.27
CA ASN A 136 4.72 10.15 1.84
C ASN A 136 6.04 10.35 1.07
N CYS A 137 7.12 10.73 1.76
CA CYS A 137 8.38 11.11 1.12
C CYS A 137 9.55 10.17 1.47
N GLY A 138 9.27 8.99 2.03
CA GLY A 138 10.26 7.94 2.31
C GLY A 138 11.26 8.24 3.44
N LEU A 139 11.19 9.41 4.08
CA LEU A 139 12.14 9.90 5.10
C LEU A 139 11.96 9.24 6.50
N LEU A 140 11.46 7.99 6.55
CA LEU A 140 11.07 7.31 7.79
C LEU A 140 12.20 7.13 8.81
N ASP A 141 13.46 7.00 8.38
CA ASP A 141 14.59 6.86 9.32
C ASP A 141 14.84 8.14 10.13
N PHE A 142 14.56 9.31 9.56
CA PHE A 142 14.60 10.57 10.31
C PHE A 142 13.46 10.63 11.33
N ALA A 143 12.24 10.23 10.94
CA ALA A 143 11.10 10.15 11.86
C ALA A 143 11.41 9.20 13.03
N ALA A 144 12.04 8.06 12.75
CA ALA A 144 12.43 7.07 13.74
C ALA A 144 13.46 7.61 14.73
N LYS A 145 14.48 8.34 14.25
CA LYS A 145 15.48 9.01 15.08
C LYS A 145 14.82 10.02 16.03
N LEU A 146 14.04 10.94 15.47
CA LEU A 146 13.41 12.04 16.20
C LEU A 146 12.35 11.52 17.20
N PHE A 147 11.65 10.43 16.85
CA PHE A 147 10.77 9.71 17.77
C PHE A 147 11.57 9.11 18.93
N GLY A 148 12.74 8.52 18.65
CA GLY A 148 13.69 8.06 19.68
C GLY A 148 14.04 9.16 20.68
N GLU A 149 14.39 10.35 20.17
CA GLU A 149 14.79 11.55 20.94
C GLU A 149 13.64 12.21 21.73
N THR A 150 12.38 11.80 21.56
CA THR A 150 11.22 12.44 22.20
C THR A 150 10.87 11.78 23.54
N ASP A 151 10.98 12.52 24.64
CA ASP A 151 10.46 12.10 25.93
C ASP A 151 8.91 12.18 25.96
N ASN A 152 8.27 11.31 26.76
CA ASN A 152 6.80 11.24 26.93
C ASN A 152 5.99 10.99 25.64
N LYS A 153 6.24 9.86 24.98
CA LYS A 153 5.52 9.39 23.79
C LYS A 153 4.08 8.96 24.12
N ASP A 154 3.08 9.51 23.43
CA ASP A 154 1.68 9.13 23.60
C ASP A 154 1.18 8.09 22.57
N VAL A 155 -0.04 7.57 22.78
CA VAL A 155 -0.66 6.57 21.90
C VAL A 155 -0.77 7.03 20.44
N VAL A 156 -0.89 8.34 20.17
CA VAL A 156 -1.01 8.90 18.82
C VAL A 156 0.35 8.88 18.10
N MET A 157 1.43 9.24 18.80
CA MET A 157 2.80 9.14 18.27
C MET A 157 3.15 7.68 17.93
N TRP A 158 2.91 6.75 18.86
CA TRP A 158 3.14 5.31 18.66
C TRP A 158 2.34 4.76 17.47
N SER A 159 1.05 5.08 17.39
CA SER A 159 0.16 4.63 16.30
C SER A 159 0.62 5.15 14.94
N SER A 160 1.00 6.43 14.88
CA SER A 160 1.48 7.06 13.64
C SER A 160 2.76 6.40 13.13
N MET A 161 3.75 6.14 14.01
CA MET A 161 4.99 5.47 13.62
C MET A 161 4.76 4.01 13.18
N ILE A 162 3.96 3.23 13.91
CA ILE A 162 3.64 1.84 13.58
C ILE A 162 2.91 1.76 12.22
N ALA A 163 1.91 2.61 12.01
CA ALA A 163 1.19 2.68 10.74
C ALA A 163 2.09 3.15 9.58
N GLY A 164 2.99 4.11 9.83
CA GLY A 164 3.89 4.66 8.81
C GLY A 164 4.93 3.65 8.32
N PHE A 165 5.55 2.91 9.23
CA PHE A 165 6.42 1.79 8.89
C PHE A 165 5.65 0.68 8.15
N ALA A 166 4.45 0.31 8.61
CA ALA A 166 3.65 -0.74 7.99
C ALA A 166 3.24 -0.41 6.54
N LYS A 167 2.82 0.83 6.27
CA LYS A 167 2.44 1.31 4.92
C LYS A 167 3.61 1.33 3.94
N ASN A 168 4.82 1.63 4.42
CA ASN A 168 6.04 1.69 3.61
C ASN A 168 6.80 0.34 3.53
N GLY A 169 6.13 -0.78 3.83
CA GLY A 169 6.71 -2.12 3.74
C GLY A 169 7.72 -2.49 4.84
N ARG A 170 8.00 -1.58 5.77
CA ARG A 170 8.92 -1.75 6.91
C ARG A 170 8.23 -2.47 8.08
N ALA A 171 7.74 -3.67 7.80
CA ALA A 171 6.90 -4.43 8.72
C ALA A 171 7.62 -4.80 10.03
N TRP A 172 8.93 -5.00 9.99
CA TRP A 172 9.71 -5.42 11.17
C TRP A 172 9.87 -4.30 12.19
N GLU A 173 10.08 -3.08 11.72
CA GLU A 173 10.14 -1.87 12.53
C GLU A 173 8.77 -1.58 13.15
N ALA A 174 7.68 -1.69 12.38
CA ALA A 174 6.31 -1.60 12.90
C ALA A 174 6.04 -2.64 14.00
N MET A 175 6.43 -3.90 13.81
CA MET A 175 6.29 -4.96 14.81
C MET A 175 7.17 -4.76 16.05
N SER A 176 8.36 -4.17 15.87
CA SER A 176 9.29 -3.90 16.96
C SER A 176 8.82 -2.72 17.82
N LEU A 177 8.33 -1.63 17.20
CA LEU A 177 7.68 -0.54 17.93
C LEU A 177 6.42 -1.00 18.64
N PHE A 178 5.57 -1.82 18.03
CA PHE A 178 4.39 -2.36 18.70
C PHE A 178 4.73 -3.18 19.96
N ARG A 179 5.83 -3.95 19.92
CA ARG A 179 6.34 -4.66 21.11
C ARG A 179 6.90 -3.72 22.18
N LEU A 180 7.51 -2.60 21.78
CA LEU A 180 8.05 -1.60 22.70
C LEU A 180 6.92 -0.80 23.37
N MET A 181 5.93 -0.34 22.61
CA MET A 181 4.71 0.28 23.10
C MET A 181 4.02 -0.56 24.19
N LEU A 182 3.89 -1.88 23.97
CA LEU A 182 3.32 -2.79 24.97
C LEU A 182 4.21 -3.00 26.20
N ARG A 183 5.54 -2.86 26.08
CA ARG A 183 6.48 -2.91 27.22
C ARG A 183 6.43 -1.63 28.06
N GLU A 184 6.18 -0.49 27.41
CA GLU A 184 5.91 0.80 28.06
C GLU A 184 4.48 0.90 28.63
N LEU A 185 3.71 -0.20 28.59
CA LEU A 185 2.34 -0.31 29.10
C LEU A 185 1.32 0.63 28.42
N ILE A 186 1.62 1.10 27.21
CA ILE A 186 0.75 1.98 26.44
C ILE A 186 -0.26 1.12 25.66
N THR A 187 -1.55 1.31 25.95
CA THR A 187 -2.63 0.53 25.32
C THR A 187 -2.80 0.88 23.83
N PRO A 188 -2.78 -0.11 22.91
CA PRO A 188 -3.06 0.10 21.50
C PRO A 188 -4.49 0.61 21.24
N ASN A 189 -4.63 1.53 20.29
CA ASN A 189 -5.94 1.99 19.78
C ASN A 189 -6.25 1.40 18.39
N SER A 190 -7.44 1.70 17.85
CA SER A 190 -7.89 1.21 16.53
C SER A 190 -6.86 1.48 15.39
N VAL A 191 -6.19 2.64 15.41
CA VAL A 191 -5.13 2.99 14.43
C VAL A 191 -3.88 2.14 14.62
N THR A 192 -3.43 1.95 15.87
CA THR A 192 -2.31 1.05 16.19
C THR A 192 -2.58 -0.36 15.65
N LEU A 193 -3.81 -0.86 15.87
CA LEU A 193 -4.24 -2.20 15.54
C LEU A 193 -4.33 -2.40 14.02
N ALA A 194 -4.91 -1.46 13.28
CA ALA A 194 -4.88 -1.47 11.82
C ALA A 194 -3.43 -1.47 11.27
N GLY A 195 -2.53 -0.67 11.87
CA GLY A 195 -1.12 -0.62 11.50
C GLY A 195 -0.36 -1.94 11.71
N ILE A 196 -0.48 -2.56 12.88
CA ILE A 196 0.19 -3.84 13.16
C ILE A 196 -0.42 -5.00 12.34
N LEU A 197 -1.72 -4.98 12.07
CA LEU A 197 -2.38 -5.97 11.20
C LEU A 197 -1.94 -5.83 9.74
N LEU A 198 -1.76 -4.61 9.24
CA LEU A 198 -1.15 -4.34 7.94
C LEU A 198 0.28 -4.89 7.86
N ALA A 199 1.11 -4.66 8.89
CA ALA A 199 2.45 -5.25 8.97
C ALA A 199 2.41 -6.79 8.97
N CYS A 200 1.50 -7.40 9.74
CA CYS A 200 1.31 -8.86 9.72
C CYS A 200 0.89 -9.36 8.33
N SER A 201 -0.02 -8.66 7.66
CA SER A 201 -0.52 -9.01 6.32
C SER A 201 0.53 -8.82 5.22
N SER A 202 1.47 -7.88 5.41
CA SER A 202 2.54 -7.52 4.47
C SER A 202 3.79 -8.42 4.54
N VAL A 203 4.03 -9.13 5.65
CA VAL A 203 5.01 -10.25 5.71
C VAL A 203 4.39 -11.65 5.91
N GLY A 204 3.06 -11.76 6.05
CA GLY A 204 2.39 -13.05 6.18
C GLY A 204 2.49 -13.70 7.57
N PHE A 205 2.80 -12.93 8.62
CA PHE A 205 3.02 -13.45 9.98
C PHE A 205 1.70 -13.78 10.70
N LEU A 206 1.10 -14.91 10.33
CA LEU A 206 -0.22 -15.35 10.81
C LEU A 206 -0.27 -15.44 12.34
N LYS A 207 0.76 -15.97 13.00
CA LYS A 207 0.73 -16.05 14.46
C LYS A 207 0.75 -14.69 15.14
N LEU A 208 1.51 -13.71 14.66
CA LEU A 208 1.48 -12.39 15.30
C LEU A 208 0.10 -11.75 15.15
N GLY A 209 -0.53 -11.86 13.98
CA GLY A 209 -1.92 -11.45 13.76
C GLY A 209 -2.92 -12.15 14.69
N LYS A 210 -2.78 -13.48 14.88
CA LYS A 210 -3.57 -14.25 15.87
C LYS A 210 -3.32 -13.79 17.32
N SER A 211 -2.08 -13.45 17.68
CA SER A 211 -1.76 -12.92 19.02
C SER A 211 -2.36 -11.54 19.24
N VAL A 212 -2.38 -10.67 18.22
CA VAL A 212 -3.06 -9.37 18.27
C VAL A 212 -4.57 -9.57 18.43
N HIS A 213 -5.18 -10.48 17.67
CA HIS A 213 -6.60 -10.81 17.82
C HIS A 213 -6.92 -11.31 19.24
N GLY A 214 -6.14 -12.26 19.75
CA GLY A 214 -6.30 -12.79 21.11
C GLY A 214 -6.03 -11.77 22.21
N TYR A 215 -5.15 -10.79 21.98
CA TYR A 215 -4.94 -9.65 22.88
C TYR A 215 -6.20 -8.77 22.93
N MET A 216 -6.81 -8.46 21.79
CA MET A 216 -8.05 -7.65 21.76
C MET A 216 -9.21 -8.32 22.49
N VAL A 217 -9.46 -9.60 22.18
CA VAL A 217 -10.52 -10.40 22.85
C VAL A 217 -10.29 -10.45 24.36
N ARG A 218 -9.04 -10.67 24.81
CA ARG A 218 -8.71 -10.74 26.24
C ARG A 218 -8.91 -9.40 26.97
N ASN A 219 -8.57 -8.29 26.33
CA ASN A 219 -8.68 -6.95 26.92
C ASN A 219 -10.04 -6.30 26.67
N LYS A 220 -11.00 -7.01 26.05
CA LYS A 220 -12.35 -6.52 25.70
C LYS A 220 -12.30 -5.19 24.94
N ILE A 221 -11.39 -5.09 23.98
CA ILE A 221 -11.31 -3.90 23.11
C ILE A 221 -12.42 -4.03 22.07
N ASP A 222 -13.38 -3.11 22.11
CA ASP A 222 -14.47 -3.04 21.14
C ASP A 222 -13.91 -2.82 19.73
N LEU A 223 -14.35 -3.67 18.80
CA LEU A 223 -13.91 -3.68 17.41
C LEU A 223 -14.84 -2.83 16.56
N ASP A 224 -14.30 -1.75 15.99
CA ASP A 224 -15.00 -1.04 14.92
C ASP A 224 -14.95 -1.83 13.58
N VAL A 225 -15.75 -1.40 12.60
CA VAL A 225 -15.80 -2.02 11.27
C VAL A 225 -14.44 -1.98 10.55
N ILE A 226 -13.58 -1.00 10.86
CA ILE A 226 -12.23 -0.86 10.28
C ILE A 226 -11.29 -1.92 10.87
N ASN A 227 -11.38 -2.19 12.19
CA ASN A 227 -10.60 -3.24 12.84
C ASN A 227 -11.02 -4.63 12.37
N TYR A 228 -12.32 -4.91 12.31
CA TYR A 228 -12.84 -6.17 11.73
C TYR A 228 -12.34 -6.37 10.28
N THR A 229 -12.43 -5.33 9.44
CA THR A 229 -11.94 -5.39 8.06
C THR A 229 -10.42 -5.58 8.01
N SER A 230 -9.67 -5.00 8.94
CA SER A 230 -8.21 -5.19 9.06
C SER A 230 -7.84 -6.63 9.47
N PHE A 231 -8.62 -7.27 10.33
CA PHE A 231 -8.45 -8.69 10.66
C PHE A 231 -8.78 -9.59 9.47
N LEU A 232 -9.89 -9.33 8.77
CA LEU A 232 -10.26 -10.04 7.55
C LEU A 232 -9.12 -9.99 6.52
N ASP A 233 -8.64 -8.78 6.20
CA ASP A 233 -7.54 -8.57 5.27
C ASP A 233 -6.27 -9.31 5.72
N MET A 234 -5.90 -9.21 7.00
CA MET A 234 -4.76 -9.91 7.58
C MET A 234 -4.89 -11.44 7.45
N TYR A 235 -6.02 -12.03 7.86
CA TYR A 235 -6.23 -13.47 7.76
C TYR A 235 -6.21 -13.97 6.32
N ALA A 236 -6.86 -13.25 5.39
CA ALA A 236 -6.85 -13.58 3.97
C ALA A 236 -5.42 -13.53 3.41
N LYS A 237 -4.69 -12.43 3.65
CA LYS A 237 -3.30 -12.20 3.21
C LYS A 237 -2.27 -13.10 3.90
N CYS A 238 -2.60 -13.71 5.03
CA CYS A 238 -1.83 -14.75 5.70
C CYS A 238 -2.23 -16.20 5.28
N GLY A 239 -3.06 -16.35 4.24
CA GLY A 239 -3.42 -17.66 3.69
C GLY A 239 -4.37 -18.44 4.60
N CYS A 240 -5.27 -17.73 5.30
CA CYS A 240 -6.21 -18.29 6.28
C CYS A 240 -7.64 -17.81 5.95
N LEU A 241 -8.05 -17.98 4.68
CA LEU A 241 -9.28 -17.44 4.10
C LEU A 241 -10.55 -17.84 4.89
N GLU A 242 -10.63 -19.08 5.36
CA GLU A 242 -11.74 -19.53 6.21
C GLU A 242 -11.87 -18.76 7.52
N THR A 243 -10.75 -18.31 8.12
CA THR A 243 -10.80 -17.44 9.30
C THR A 243 -11.19 -16.02 8.93
N ALA A 244 -10.79 -15.51 7.76
CA ALA A 244 -11.29 -14.23 7.25
C ALA A 244 -12.81 -14.28 7.02
N ARG A 245 -13.34 -15.37 6.45
CA ARG A 245 -14.78 -15.61 6.25
C ARG A 245 -15.55 -15.65 7.58
N ARG A 246 -14.99 -16.29 8.62
CA ARG A 246 -15.57 -16.31 9.98
C ARG A 246 -15.61 -14.92 10.60
N VAL A 247 -14.47 -14.21 10.59
CA VAL A 247 -14.38 -12.81 11.07
C VAL A 247 -15.39 -11.94 10.35
N PHE A 248 -15.54 -12.06 9.02
CA PHE A 248 -16.55 -11.35 8.25
C PHE A 248 -17.98 -11.66 8.70
N ASN A 249 -18.33 -12.94 8.84
CA ASN A 249 -19.66 -13.36 9.29
C ASN A 249 -19.98 -12.81 10.68
N GLU A 250 -19.01 -12.83 11.60
CA GLU A 250 -19.11 -12.34 12.99
C GLU A 250 -19.15 -10.80 13.13
N MET A 251 -18.90 -10.03 12.05
CA MET A 251 -19.00 -8.56 12.10
C MET A 251 -20.42 -8.09 12.46
N PRO A 252 -20.60 -7.28 13.53
CA PRO A 252 -21.92 -6.75 13.90
C PRO A 252 -22.55 -5.90 12.79
N GLU A 253 -21.74 -5.06 12.15
CA GLU A 253 -22.12 -4.26 10.98
C GLU A 253 -21.19 -4.57 9.81
N LYS A 254 -21.78 -4.66 8.61
CA LYS A 254 -21.06 -4.93 7.36
C LYS A 254 -21.34 -3.77 6.40
N ASN A 255 -20.29 -3.13 5.92
CA ASN A 255 -20.36 -2.05 4.94
C ASN A 255 -19.66 -2.43 3.63
N VAL A 256 -19.82 -1.59 2.60
CA VAL A 256 -19.18 -1.73 1.28
C VAL A 256 -17.68 -2.03 1.35
N VAL A 257 -16.94 -1.50 2.34
CA VAL A 257 -15.50 -1.75 2.50
C VAL A 257 -15.24 -3.20 2.93
N SER A 258 -15.98 -3.69 3.93
CA SER A 258 -15.86 -5.08 4.41
C SER A 258 -16.24 -6.12 3.33
N TRP A 259 -17.29 -5.84 2.55
CA TRP A 259 -17.68 -6.66 1.39
C TRP A 259 -16.60 -6.69 0.31
N SER A 260 -16.08 -5.51 -0.07
CA SER A 260 -15.02 -5.39 -1.06
C SER A 260 -13.74 -6.12 -0.62
N ALA A 261 -13.40 -6.05 0.67
CA ALA A 261 -12.26 -6.78 1.24
C ALA A 261 -12.43 -8.31 1.13
N MET A 262 -13.64 -8.85 1.34
CA MET A 262 -13.90 -10.27 1.19
C MET A 262 -13.91 -10.73 -0.29
N ILE A 263 -14.49 -9.92 -1.19
CA ILE A 263 -14.45 -10.18 -2.65
C ILE A 263 -12.99 -10.18 -3.15
N ASN A 264 -12.19 -9.22 -2.71
CA ASN A 264 -10.75 -9.18 -2.98
C ASN A 264 -10.02 -10.40 -2.38
N ALA A 265 -10.39 -10.83 -1.17
CA ALA A 265 -9.81 -12.02 -0.55
C ALA A 265 -10.02 -13.28 -1.39
N PHE A 266 -11.22 -13.51 -1.93
CA PHE A 266 -11.46 -14.60 -2.88
C PHE A 266 -10.68 -14.40 -4.20
N GLY A 267 -10.63 -13.18 -4.74
CA GLY A 267 -9.90 -12.84 -5.97
C GLY A 267 -8.38 -13.04 -5.89
N ILE A 268 -7.73 -12.72 -4.76
CA ILE A 268 -6.31 -13.01 -4.56
C ILE A 268 -6.04 -14.50 -4.27
N HIS A 269 -7.04 -15.27 -3.84
CA HIS A 269 -6.96 -16.74 -3.69
C HIS A 269 -7.31 -17.49 -5.00
N GLY A 270 -7.72 -16.79 -6.06
CA GLY A 270 -8.11 -17.39 -7.35
C GLY A 270 -9.52 -18.00 -7.36
N LEU A 271 -10.30 -17.78 -6.31
CA LEU A 271 -11.65 -18.35 -6.12
C LEU A 271 -12.71 -17.44 -6.75
N PHE A 272 -12.66 -17.33 -8.07
CA PHE A 272 -13.56 -16.49 -8.89
C PHE A 272 -15.05 -16.67 -8.55
N SER A 273 -15.53 -17.91 -8.48
CA SER A 273 -16.94 -18.22 -8.24
C SER A 273 -17.42 -17.73 -6.86
N GLU A 274 -16.60 -17.85 -5.82
CA GLU A 274 -16.92 -17.33 -4.49
C GLU A 274 -16.86 -15.79 -4.46
N ALA A 275 -15.90 -15.17 -5.15
CA ALA A 275 -15.83 -13.70 -5.27
C ALA A 275 -17.11 -13.13 -5.91
N PHE A 276 -17.64 -13.82 -6.92
CA PHE A 276 -18.86 -13.46 -7.62
C PHE A 276 -20.11 -13.71 -6.76
N ALA A 277 -20.20 -14.88 -6.11
CA ALA A 277 -21.27 -15.18 -5.16
C ALA A 277 -21.34 -14.14 -4.03
N PHE A 278 -20.19 -13.65 -3.54
CA PHE A 278 -20.15 -12.55 -2.56
C PHE A 278 -20.53 -11.19 -3.15
N PHE A 279 -20.20 -10.90 -4.41
CA PHE A 279 -20.66 -9.67 -5.08
C PHE A 279 -22.19 -9.66 -5.28
N ASP A 280 -22.79 -10.78 -5.68
CA ASP A 280 -24.25 -10.88 -5.79
C ASP A 280 -24.93 -10.90 -4.41
N LYS A 281 -24.31 -11.54 -3.42
CA LYS A 281 -24.81 -11.49 -2.03
C LYS A 281 -24.79 -10.06 -1.46
N MET A 282 -23.70 -9.31 -1.67
CA MET A 282 -23.58 -7.89 -1.30
C MET A 282 -24.75 -7.06 -1.88
N ARG A 283 -25.08 -7.28 -3.16
CA ARG A 283 -26.22 -6.63 -3.83
C ARG A 283 -27.56 -7.04 -3.22
N SER A 284 -27.74 -8.31 -2.87
CA SER A 284 -28.96 -8.81 -2.21
C SER A 284 -29.17 -8.26 -0.79
N GLU A 285 -28.09 -7.88 -0.10
CA GLU A 285 -28.12 -7.17 1.19
C GLU A 285 -28.19 -5.63 1.03
N ASN A 286 -28.60 -5.14 -0.14
CA ASN A 286 -28.75 -3.71 -0.49
C ASN A 286 -27.47 -2.87 -0.32
N GLN A 287 -26.28 -3.49 -0.31
CA GLN A 287 -25.01 -2.77 -0.32
C GLN A 287 -24.62 -2.48 -1.78
N LEU A 288 -24.56 -1.19 -2.13
CA LEU A 288 -24.16 -0.77 -3.48
C LEU A 288 -22.65 -0.94 -3.68
N PRO A 289 -22.20 -1.64 -4.75
CA PRO A 289 -20.81 -1.66 -5.17
C PRO A 289 -20.23 -0.24 -5.35
N ASN A 290 -18.96 -0.06 -5.02
CA ASN A 290 -18.21 1.16 -5.34
C ASN A 290 -17.00 0.83 -6.22
N SER A 291 -16.20 1.85 -6.56
CA SER A 291 -14.96 1.68 -7.34
C SER A 291 -14.03 0.59 -6.78
N VAL A 292 -13.82 0.53 -5.45
CA VAL A 292 -12.96 -0.48 -4.82
C VAL A 292 -13.55 -1.89 -4.96
N THR A 293 -14.88 -2.02 -4.88
CA THR A 293 -15.58 -3.28 -5.16
C THR A 293 -15.29 -3.77 -6.58
N PHE A 294 -15.36 -2.87 -7.57
CA PHE A 294 -15.09 -3.21 -8.97
C PHE A 294 -13.64 -3.53 -9.26
N VAL A 295 -12.66 -2.80 -8.69
CA VAL A 295 -11.24 -3.19 -8.74
C VAL A 295 -11.04 -4.63 -8.22
N SER A 296 -11.77 -5.00 -7.15
CA SER A 296 -11.69 -6.35 -6.56
C SER A 296 -12.26 -7.43 -7.50
N VAL A 297 -13.42 -7.18 -8.13
CA VAL A 297 -14.03 -8.09 -9.11
C VAL A 297 -13.17 -8.23 -10.37
N LEU A 298 -12.67 -7.12 -10.92
CA LEU A 298 -11.82 -7.13 -12.11
C LEU A 298 -10.46 -7.80 -11.85
N SER A 299 -9.90 -7.62 -10.65
CA SER A 299 -8.71 -8.37 -10.22
C SER A 299 -8.96 -9.88 -10.13
N ALA A 300 -10.13 -10.31 -9.64
CA ALA A 300 -10.52 -11.71 -9.67
C ALA A 300 -10.67 -12.24 -11.11
N CYS A 301 -11.22 -11.45 -12.03
CA CYS A 301 -11.29 -11.79 -13.45
C CYS A 301 -9.89 -11.98 -14.05
N SER A 302 -8.97 -11.02 -13.83
CA SER A 302 -7.56 -11.09 -14.27
C SER A 302 -6.84 -12.34 -13.74
N HIS A 303 -6.99 -12.62 -12.44
CA HIS A 303 -6.33 -13.74 -11.79
C HIS A 303 -6.81 -15.12 -12.27
N SER A 304 -8.03 -15.18 -12.81
CA SER A 304 -8.68 -16.39 -13.31
C SER A 304 -8.79 -16.46 -14.84
N GLY A 305 -8.27 -15.48 -15.58
CA GLY A 305 -8.29 -15.45 -17.05
C GLY A 305 -9.68 -15.26 -17.68
N ARG A 306 -10.60 -14.63 -16.96
CA ARG A 306 -12.02 -14.48 -17.34
C ARG A 306 -12.23 -13.17 -18.11
N ILE A 307 -11.95 -13.20 -19.42
CA ILE A 307 -11.95 -12.01 -20.29
C ILE A 307 -13.35 -11.43 -20.47
N ASP A 308 -14.32 -12.29 -20.83
CA ASP A 308 -15.68 -11.86 -21.17
C ASP A 308 -16.41 -11.29 -19.95
N GLU A 309 -16.24 -11.92 -18.79
CA GLU A 309 -16.73 -11.40 -17.52
C GLU A 309 -16.00 -10.11 -17.13
N GLY A 310 -14.68 -10.02 -17.31
CA GLY A 310 -13.93 -8.80 -17.06
C GLY A 310 -14.49 -7.59 -17.83
N TRP A 311 -14.72 -7.75 -19.13
CA TRP A 311 -15.38 -6.72 -19.95
C TRP A 311 -16.81 -6.44 -19.49
N ARG A 312 -17.62 -7.47 -19.22
CA ARG A 312 -18.99 -7.32 -18.72
C ARG A 312 -19.06 -6.47 -17.46
N TYR A 313 -18.21 -6.72 -16.47
CA TYR A 313 -18.21 -5.93 -15.23
C TYR A 313 -17.66 -4.53 -15.44
N PHE A 314 -16.61 -4.36 -16.25
CA PHE A 314 -16.06 -3.04 -16.56
C PHE A 314 -17.10 -2.09 -17.18
N TYR A 315 -17.89 -2.58 -18.15
CA TYR A 315 -18.99 -1.77 -18.72
C TYR A 315 -20.18 -1.60 -17.77
N SER A 316 -20.47 -2.60 -16.92
CA SER A 316 -21.55 -2.48 -15.92
C SER A 316 -21.33 -1.35 -14.92
N MET A 317 -20.07 -0.99 -14.60
CA MET A 317 -19.75 0.10 -13.67
C MET A 317 -20.47 1.39 -14.02
N ASN A 318 -20.32 1.86 -15.26
CA ASN A 318 -20.94 3.09 -15.72
C ASN A 318 -22.42 2.89 -16.06
N ARG A 319 -22.77 1.78 -16.73
CA ARG A 319 -24.13 1.52 -17.23
C ARG A 319 -25.15 1.28 -16.10
N ASP A 320 -24.77 0.49 -15.09
CA ASP A 320 -25.68 -0.04 -14.08
C ASP A 320 -25.51 0.66 -12.71
N TYR A 321 -24.35 1.30 -12.46
CA TYR A 321 -24.04 1.94 -11.15
C TYR A 321 -23.59 3.41 -11.26
N GLY A 322 -23.44 3.98 -12.46
CA GLY A 322 -22.96 5.35 -12.66
C GLY A 322 -21.50 5.60 -12.20
N ILE A 323 -20.72 4.54 -12.04
CA ILE A 323 -19.31 4.62 -11.59
C ILE A 323 -18.42 4.85 -12.81
N VAL A 324 -17.85 6.05 -12.89
CA VAL A 324 -16.82 6.38 -13.88
C VAL A 324 -15.53 5.59 -13.56
N PRO A 325 -14.96 4.82 -14.50
CA PRO A 325 -13.71 4.11 -14.25
C PRO A 325 -12.52 5.05 -13.99
N VAL A 326 -11.85 4.88 -12.84
CA VAL A 326 -10.51 5.40 -12.54
C VAL A 326 -9.39 4.44 -13.00
N GLU A 327 -8.12 4.88 -12.95
CA GLU A 327 -6.93 4.18 -13.48
C GLU A 327 -6.88 2.70 -13.09
N GLU A 328 -7.17 2.37 -11.84
CA GLU A 328 -7.05 1.02 -11.29
C GLU A 328 -7.93 0.00 -12.02
N HIS A 329 -9.10 0.41 -12.53
CA HIS A 329 -9.97 -0.48 -13.30
C HIS A 329 -9.40 -0.76 -14.70
N TYR A 330 -8.85 0.27 -15.37
CA TYR A 330 -8.15 0.10 -16.64
C TYR A 330 -6.92 -0.80 -16.45
N ALA A 331 -6.14 -0.58 -15.39
CA ALA A 331 -5.00 -1.41 -15.05
C ALA A 331 -5.40 -2.88 -14.80
N CYS A 332 -6.57 -3.14 -14.20
CA CYS A 332 -7.08 -4.51 -14.05
C CYS A 332 -7.44 -5.17 -15.40
N ILE A 333 -8.06 -4.43 -16.33
CA ILE A 333 -8.36 -4.94 -17.68
C ILE A 333 -7.07 -5.16 -18.49
N ILE A 334 -6.10 -4.26 -18.38
CA ILE A 334 -4.78 -4.40 -19.04
C ILE A 334 -4.02 -5.61 -18.48
N ASP A 335 -4.05 -5.82 -17.16
CA ASP A 335 -3.45 -7.00 -16.50
C ASP A 335 -4.18 -8.30 -16.91
N LEU A 336 -5.50 -8.27 -17.12
CA LEU A 336 -6.31 -9.39 -17.64
C LEU A 336 -5.97 -9.74 -19.10
N LEU A 337 -6.07 -8.77 -20.01
CA LEU A 337 -5.74 -8.94 -21.44
C LEU A 337 -4.28 -9.34 -21.63
N GLY A 338 -3.38 -8.69 -20.89
CA GLY A 338 -1.96 -8.94 -20.92
C GLY A 338 -1.59 -10.34 -20.45
N ARG A 339 -2.25 -10.90 -19.43
CA ARG A 339 -2.08 -12.30 -19.01
C ARG A 339 -2.65 -13.31 -19.99
N ALA A 340 -3.68 -12.92 -20.74
CA ALA A 340 -4.29 -13.75 -21.78
C ALA A 340 -3.51 -13.74 -23.11
N GLY A 341 -2.35 -13.06 -23.19
CA GLY A 341 -1.58 -12.91 -24.41
C GLY A 341 -2.15 -11.91 -25.42
N LYS A 342 -3.26 -11.24 -25.11
CA LYS A 342 -3.92 -10.24 -25.96
C LYS A 342 -3.23 -8.87 -25.88
N ILE A 343 -1.93 -8.83 -26.11
CA ILE A 343 -1.10 -7.63 -25.92
C ILE A 343 -1.51 -6.50 -26.86
N ASP A 344 -1.84 -6.81 -28.12
CA ASP A 344 -2.23 -5.79 -29.10
C ASP A 344 -3.61 -5.17 -28.77
N GLU A 345 -4.54 -5.95 -28.21
CA GLU A 345 -5.82 -5.45 -27.64
C GLU A 345 -5.56 -4.55 -26.41
N ALA A 346 -4.66 -4.97 -25.51
CA ALA A 346 -4.28 -4.18 -24.33
C ALA A 346 -3.55 -2.87 -24.68
N LEU A 347 -2.69 -2.87 -25.71
CA LEU A 347 -1.99 -1.69 -26.22
C LEU A 347 -2.95 -0.71 -26.90
N SER A 348 -3.91 -1.22 -27.67
CA SER A 348 -4.99 -0.39 -28.21
C SER A 348 -5.82 0.22 -27.08
N PHE A 349 -6.18 -0.57 -26.08
CA PHE A 349 -6.99 -0.12 -24.96
C PHE A 349 -6.31 0.97 -24.12
N ILE A 350 -5.03 0.81 -23.74
CA ILE A 350 -4.31 1.81 -22.94
C ILE A 350 -4.13 3.14 -23.69
N ARG A 351 -3.91 3.10 -25.02
CA ARG A 351 -3.79 4.30 -25.87
C ARG A 351 -5.12 5.03 -26.07
N ASN A 352 -6.25 4.33 -25.96
CA ASN A 352 -7.60 4.88 -26.12
C ASN A 352 -8.30 5.19 -24.78
N MET A 353 -7.57 5.22 -23.66
CA MET A 353 -8.13 5.59 -22.36
C MET A 353 -8.60 7.06 -22.35
N PRO A 354 -9.77 7.40 -21.77
CA PRO A 354 -10.25 8.78 -21.63
C PRO A 354 -9.52 9.55 -20.52
N ILE A 355 -8.64 8.88 -19.78
CA ILE A 355 -7.78 9.43 -18.74
C ILE A 355 -6.32 9.11 -19.07
N LYS A 356 -5.38 9.97 -18.67
CA LYS A 356 -3.95 9.72 -18.87
C LYS A 356 -3.55 8.42 -18.17
N PRO A 357 -2.94 7.43 -18.85
CA PRO A 357 -2.51 6.19 -18.21
C PRO A 357 -1.40 6.46 -17.19
N GLY A 358 -1.57 5.92 -15.98
CA GLY A 358 -0.57 5.98 -14.91
C GLY A 358 0.28 4.71 -14.83
N ALA A 359 1.10 4.65 -13.78
CA ALA A 359 2.11 3.62 -13.59
C ALA A 359 1.54 2.21 -13.46
N SER A 360 0.34 2.05 -12.88
CA SER A 360 -0.27 0.73 -12.68
C SER A 360 -0.66 0.10 -14.02
N ALA A 361 -1.22 0.91 -14.93
CA ALA A 361 -1.60 0.49 -16.28
C ALA A 361 -0.39 0.15 -17.15
N TRP A 362 0.62 1.02 -17.21
CA TRP A 362 1.86 0.75 -17.96
C TRP A 362 2.64 -0.43 -17.38
N GLY A 363 2.76 -0.52 -16.05
CA GLY A 363 3.46 -1.63 -15.38
C GLY A 363 2.78 -2.99 -15.60
N ALA A 364 1.44 -3.01 -15.72
CA ALA A 364 0.70 -4.21 -16.11
C ALA A 364 1.03 -4.63 -17.56
N LEU A 365 1.00 -3.69 -18.52
CA LEU A 365 1.30 -3.98 -19.92
C LEU A 365 2.77 -4.37 -20.14
N LEU A 366 3.72 -3.65 -19.54
CA LEU A 366 5.14 -3.96 -19.56
C LEU A 366 5.41 -5.35 -18.94
N GLY A 367 4.70 -5.66 -17.85
CA GLY A 367 4.69 -6.99 -17.24
C GLY A 367 4.13 -8.10 -18.14
N ALA A 368 3.20 -7.78 -19.04
CA ALA A 368 2.67 -8.70 -20.06
C ALA A 368 3.64 -8.89 -21.23
N CYS A 369 4.24 -7.81 -21.74
CA CYS A 369 5.29 -7.88 -22.77
C CYS A 369 6.44 -8.81 -22.35
N ARG A 370 6.80 -8.80 -21.06
CA ARG A 370 7.76 -9.76 -20.49
C ARG A 370 7.29 -11.22 -20.57
N ILE A 371 6.05 -11.50 -20.14
CA ILE A 371 5.49 -12.87 -20.13
C ILE A 371 5.46 -13.47 -21.55
N HIS A 372 5.13 -12.65 -22.55
CA HIS A 372 4.98 -13.07 -23.94
C HIS A 372 6.15 -12.66 -24.85
N LYS A 373 7.31 -12.31 -24.27
CA LYS A 373 8.58 -12.01 -24.97
C LYS A 373 8.49 -10.94 -26.09
N ARG A 374 7.67 -9.89 -25.91
CA ARG A 374 7.53 -8.75 -26.85
C ARG A 374 8.49 -7.60 -26.49
N VAL A 375 9.77 -7.73 -26.86
CA VAL A 375 10.87 -6.81 -26.46
C VAL A 375 10.73 -5.39 -27.00
N GLU A 376 10.57 -5.24 -28.31
CA GLU A 376 10.57 -3.92 -28.98
C GLU A 376 9.47 -3.02 -28.41
N LEU A 377 8.28 -3.60 -28.21
CA LEU A 377 7.17 -2.92 -27.56
C LEU A 377 7.49 -2.59 -26.08
N ALA A 378 8.15 -3.48 -25.35
CA ALA A 378 8.55 -3.19 -23.97
C ALA A 378 9.53 -2.00 -23.86
N GLU A 379 10.42 -1.80 -24.84
CA GLU A 379 11.29 -0.61 -24.87
C GLU A 379 10.50 0.69 -25.09
N GLU A 380 9.53 0.68 -26.02
CA GLU A 380 8.64 1.81 -26.28
C GLU A 380 7.85 2.17 -25.01
N LEU A 381 7.19 1.17 -24.42
CA LEU A 381 6.38 1.32 -23.22
C LEU A 381 7.18 1.78 -22.00
N ALA A 382 8.43 1.33 -21.87
CA ALA A 382 9.27 1.77 -20.78
C ALA A 382 9.70 3.23 -20.92
N LYS A 383 9.90 3.75 -22.14
CA LYS A 383 10.18 5.19 -22.35
C LYS A 383 9.00 6.04 -21.85
N GLU A 384 7.77 5.67 -22.18
CA GLU A 384 6.56 6.33 -21.68
C GLU A 384 6.45 6.27 -20.15
N LEU A 385 6.67 5.10 -19.55
CA LEU A 385 6.63 4.92 -18.09
C LEU A 385 7.70 5.74 -17.36
N LEU A 386 8.91 5.84 -17.92
CA LEU A 386 10.01 6.63 -17.36
C LEU A 386 9.80 8.16 -17.46
N LEU A 387 8.92 8.62 -18.36
CA LEU A 387 8.47 10.02 -18.42
C LEU A 387 7.42 10.35 -17.34
N LEU A 388 6.76 9.34 -16.78
CA LEU A 388 5.74 9.48 -15.74
C LEU A 388 6.28 9.23 -14.33
N GLU A 389 7.20 8.28 -14.19
CA GLU A 389 7.82 7.90 -12.93
C GLU A 389 9.31 8.27 -12.91
N THR A 390 9.62 9.52 -12.59
CA THR A 390 11.02 9.97 -12.48
C THR A 390 11.81 9.23 -11.39
N ASP A 391 11.14 8.80 -10.32
CA ASP A 391 11.78 8.41 -9.06
C ASP A 391 11.37 7.02 -8.52
N GLN A 392 10.66 6.19 -9.29
CA GLN A 392 10.29 4.83 -8.88
C GLN A 392 11.27 3.78 -9.40
N SER A 393 11.88 2.99 -8.50
CA SER A 393 12.86 1.96 -8.87
C SER A 393 12.25 0.75 -9.59
N GLY A 394 10.96 0.47 -9.35
CA GLY A 394 10.26 -0.70 -9.89
C GLY A 394 10.25 -0.78 -11.42
N SER A 395 10.06 0.35 -12.10
CA SER A 395 9.93 0.43 -13.55
C SER A 395 11.26 0.25 -14.27
N TYR A 396 12.34 0.85 -13.74
CA TYR A 396 13.71 0.56 -14.18
C TYR A 396 14.10 -0.91 -13.94
N VAL A 397 13.69 -1.51 -12.82
CA VAL A 397 13.95 -2.93 -12.53
C VAL A 397 13.18 -3.83 -13.50
N LEU A 398 11.92 -3.51 -13.83
CA LEU A 398 11.13 -4.29 -14.79
C LEU A 398 11.72 -4.21 -16.20
N LEU A 399 12.15 -3.01 -16.65
CA LEU A 399 12.88 -2.84 -17.90
C LEU A 399 14.21 -3.61 -17.92
N SER A 400 15.02 -3.50 -16.85
CA SER A 400 16.28 -4.26 -16.71
C SER A 400 16.07 -5.77 -16.73
N ASN A 401 14.91 -6.26 -16.27
CA ASN A 401 14.58 -7.67 -16.35
C ASN A 401 14.23 -8.09 -17.77
N ILE A 402 13.47 -7.27 -18.50
CA ILE A 402 13.08 -7.56 -19.90
C ILE A 402 14.31 -7.59 -20.82
N TYR A 403 15.27 -6.68 -20.67
CA TYR A 403 16.53 -6.76 -21.41
C TYR A 403 17.33 -8.03 -21.09
N ALA A 404 17.25 -8.53 -19.85
CA ALA A 404 17.92 -9.76 -19.46
C ALA A 404 17.20 -11.03 -19.98
N ASP A 405 15.86 -11.01 -20.04
CA ASP A 405 15.05 -12.10 -20.64
C ASP A 405 15.35 -12.34 -22.13
N VAL A 406 16.05 -11.40 -22.80
CA VAL A 406 16.53 -11.52 -24.20
C VAL A 406 18.02 -11.22 -24.37
N SER A 407 18.83 -11.40 -23.32
CA SER A 407 20.30 -11.34 -23.37
C SER A 407 20.92 -10.02 -23.85
N MET A 408 20.21 -8.89 -23.77
CA MET A 408 20.72 -7.55 -24.11
C MET A 408 21.52 -6.95 -22.94
N TRP A 409 22.63 -7.58 -22.58
CA TRP A 409 23.38 -7.28 -21.35
C TRP A 409 23.93 -5.85 -21.25
N ASP A 410 24.28 -5.21 -22.36
CA ASP A 410 24.66 -3.79 -22.37
C ASP A 410 23.49 -2.88 -21.94
N MET A 411 22.27 -3.19 -22.38
CA MET A 411 21.06 -2.46 -21.99
C MET A 411 20.70 -2.71 -20.53
N VAL A 412 20.90 -3.95 -20.03
CA VAL A 412 20.82 -4.29 -18.60
C VAL A 412 21.80 -3.43 -17.78
N LYS A 413 23.06 -3.36 -18.21
CA LYS A 413 24.14 -2.60 -17.55
C LYS A 413 23.84 -1.09 -17.55
N ASN A 414 23.42 -0.53 -18.69
CA ASN A 414 23.02 0.88 -18.81
C ASN A 414 21.83 1.22 -17.91
N THR A 415 20.83 0.34 -17.85
CA THR A 415 19.65 0.52 -16.97
C THR A 415 20.05 0.47 -15.50
N ARG A 416 20.86 -0.51 -15.09
CA ARG A 416 21.37 -0.63 -13.71
C ARG A 416 22.28 0.54 -13.30
N MET A 417 23.11 1.06 -14.21
CA MET A 417 23.88 2.29 -13.98
C MET A 417 22.98 3.50 -13.81
N THR A 418 21.84 3.57 -14.51
CA THR A 418 20.87 4.67 -14.36
C THR A 418 20.16 4.62 -13.01
N ILE A 419 19.76 3.42 -12.55
CA ILE A 419 19.24 3.19 -11.19
C ILE A 419 20.25 3.71 -10.14
N ALA A 420 21.52 3.31 -10.25
CA ALA A 420 22.56 3.72 -9.31
C ALA A 420 22.85 5.23 -9.34
N LYS A 421 22.94 5.84 -10.52
CA LYS A 421 23.16 7.30 -10.69
C LYS A 421 22.02 8.14 -10.10
N LYS A 422 20.78 7.65 -10.14
CA LYS A 422 19.61 8.29 -9.52
C LYS A 422 19.47 7.98 -8.02
N GLY A 423 20.35 7.16 -7.42
CA GLY A 423 20.22 6.74 -6.02
C GLY A 423 19.01 5.85 -5.74
N LEU A 424 18.41 5.24 -6.77
CA LEU A 424 17.18 4.47 -6.64
C LEU A 424 17.44 3.11 -5.99
N CYS A 425 16.91 2.89 -4.79
CA CYS A 425 17.01 1.60 -4.11
C CYS A 425 16.11 0.54 -4.77
N LYS A 426 16.70 -0.55 -5.26
CA LYS A 426 15.97 -1.76 -5.65
C LYS A 426 15.37 -2.41 -4.41
N SER A 427 14.09 -2.77 -4.44
CA SER A 427 13.47 -3.58 -3.39
C SER A 427 14.14 -4.96 -3.30
N VAL A 428 14.78 -5.25 -2.16
CA VAL A 428 15.45 -6.54 -1.92
C VAL A 428 14.41 -7.67 -1.90
N GLY A 429 14.65 -8.73 -2.67
CA GLY A 429 13.70 -9.82 -2.89
C GLY A 429 13.82 -10.93 -1.85
N PHE A 430 13.02 -10.87 -0.79
CA PHE A 430 13.00 -11.88 0.27
C PHE A 430 11.77 -12.79 0.22
N THR A 431 11.97 -14.04 0.62
CA THR A 431 10.90 -14.98 0.89
C THR A 431 10.79 -15.21 2.39
N SER A 432 9.56 -15.33 2.88
CA SER A 432 9.23 -15.58 4.28
C SER A 432 8.45 -16.88 4.44
N ILE A 433 8.71 -17.60 5.53
CA ILE A 433 7.99 -18.81 5.95
C ILE A 433 7.84 -18.81 7.47
N GLU A 434 6.65 -19.14 7.97
CA GLU A 434 6.41 -19.29 9.41
C GLU A 434 6.54 -20.77 9.81
N ILE A 435 7.45 -21.08 10.72
CA ILE A 435 7.67 -22.43 11.25
C ILE A 435 7.79 -22.36 12.77
N GLN A 436 7.18 -23.32 13.49
CA GLN A 436 7.28 -23.44 14.95
C GLN A 436 7.11 -22.09 15.67
N LYS A 437 6.13 -21.28 15.23
CA LYS A 437 5.76 -19.99 15.83
C LYS A 437 6.77 -18.83 15.62
N LYS A 438 7.78 -19.00 14.75
CA LYS A 438 8.77 -17.99 14.35
C LYS A 438 8.70 -17.75 12.83
N LEU A 439 8.83 -16.49 12.41
CA LEU A 439 8.93 -16.13 11.00
C LEU A 439 10.41 -16.12 10.59
N TYR A 440 10.73 -16.82 9.51
CA TYR A 440 12.07 -16.90 8.93
C TYR A 440 12.08 -16.16 7.60
N LEU A 441 13.22 -15.53 7.28
CA LEU A 441 13.46 -14.80 6.05
C LEU A 441 14.61 -15.45 5.29
N PHE A 442 14.52 -15.41 3.97
CA PHE A 442 15.56 -15.86 3.05
C PHE A 442 15.74 -14.79 1.98
N SER A 443 16.96 -14.25 1.83
CA SER A 443 17.39 -13.51 0.64
C SER A 443 18.20 -14.41 -0.29
N SER A 444 18.25 -14.07 -1.58
CA SER A 444 19.21 -14.67 -2.51
C SER A 444 20.66 -14.25 -2.22
N GLU A 445 20.84 -13.12 -1.52
CA GLU A 445 22.14 -12.58 -1.12
C GLU A 445 22.74 -13.34 0.09
N ASP A 446 21.89 -13.90 0.95
CA ASP A 446 22.29 -14.65 2.16
C ASP A 446 22.84 -16.06 1.86
N ARG A 447 22.98 -16.45 0.59
CA ARG A 447 23.32 -17.82 0.18
C ARG A 447 24.61 -18.35 0.83
N LEU A 448 25.58 -17.49 1.09
CA LEU A 448 26.83 -17.85 1.79
C LEU A 448 26.60 -18.21 3.27
N ALA A 449 25.59 -17.63 3.93
CA ALA A 449 25.24 -17.92 5.32
C ALA A 449 24.59 -19.31 5.50
N TYR A 450 24.12 -19.94 4.42
CA TYR A 450 23.52 -21.27 4.42
C TYR A 450 24.41 -22.36 3.83
N LYS A 451 25.63 -22.01 3.39
CA LYS A 451 26.61 -22.97 2.87
C LYS A 451 27.15 -23.85 4.00
N ASN A 452 27.24 -25.16 3.78
CA ASN A 452 27.52 -26.22 4.75
C ASN A 452 26.45 -26.40 5.84
N THR A 453 25.17 -26.16 5.54
CA THR A 453 24.04 -26.41 6.48
C THR A 453 23.15 -27.55 6.02
N GLU A 454 22.26 -28.06 6.89
CA GLU A 454 21.24 -29.07 6.54
C GLU A 454 20.34 -28.65 5.37
N ILE A 455 20.18 -27.33 5.14
CA ILE A 455 19.48 -26.78 3.98
C ILE A 455 20.18 -27.21 2.68
N GLU A 456 21.52 -27.22 2.64
CA GLU A 456 22.30 -27.66 1.48
C GLU A 456 22.25 -29.19 1.28
N CYS A 457 22.09 -29.97 2.34
CA CYS A 457 21.85 -31.41 2.22
C CYS A 457 20.51 -31.70 1.52
N ILE A 458 19.40 -31.10 1.99
CA ILE A 458 18.11 -31.26 1.32
C ILE A 458 18.09 -30.58 -0.05
N TRP A 459 18.84 -29.51 -0.25
CA TRP A 459 19.06 -28.92 -1.57
C TRP A 459 19.67 -29.91 -2.56
N ASN A 460 20.66 -30.69 -2.13
CA ASN A 460 21.27 -31.70 -2.98
C ASN A 460 20.31 -32.88 -3.23
N SER A 461 19.47 -33.25 -2.25
CA SER A 461 18.36 -34.19 -2.47
C SER A 461 17.29 -33.64 -3.44
N LEU A 462 16.99 -32.34 -3.39
CA LEU A 462 16.09 -31.65 -4.33
C LEU A 462 16.72 -31.49 -5.72
N ARG A 463 18.05 -31.30 -5.82
CA ARG A 463 18.78 -31.31 -7.10
C ARG A 463 18.64 -32.67 -7.80
N GLY A 464 18.70 -33.77 -7.06
CA GLY A 464 18.44 -35.12 -7.62
C GLY A 464 17.08 -35.27 -8.31
N MET A 465 16.11 -34.36 -8.06
CA MET A 465 14.82 -34.34 -8.75
C MET A 465 14.91 -33.84 -10.21
N THR A 466 16.07 -33.38 -10.68
CA THR A 466 16.29 -33.15 -12.13
C THR A 466 16.21 -34.47 -12.91
N GLU A 467 16.66 -35.58 -12.32
CA GLU A 467 16.57 -36.93 -12.90
C GLU A 467 15.11 -37.43 -13.01
N ILE A 468 14.19 -36.82 -12.24
CA ILE A 468 12.74 -37.12 -12.22
C ILE A 468 11.95 -36.13 -13.11
N GLY A 469 12.63 -35.17 -13.76
CA GLY A 469 12.04 -34.29 -14.79
C GLY A 469 11.85 -32.82 -14.42
N CYS A 470 12.29 -32.38 -13.24
CA CYS A 470 12.27 -30.96 -12.87
C CYS A 470 13.46 -30.19 -13.49
N VAL A 471 13.42 -29.94 -14.80
CA VAL A 471 14.46 -29.17 -15.51
C VAL A 471 14.33 -27.66 -15.18
N PRO A 472 15.39 -27.00 -14.65
CA PRO A 472 15.36 -25.56 -14.40
C PRO A 472 15.26 -24.75 -15.70
N ASP A 473 14.38 -23.76 -15.74
CA ASP A 473 14.26 -22.88 -16.92
C ASP A 473 15.25 -21.73 -16.83
N LEU A 474 16.39 -21.90 -17.52
CA LEU A 474 17.52 -20.98 -17.51
C LEU A 474 17.19 -19.56 -17.99
N ASN A 475 16.07 -19.36 -18.70
CA ASN A 475 15.59 -18.04 -19.10
C ASN A 475 15.30 -17.14 -17.88
N PHE A 476 15.03 -17.71 -16.70
CA PHE A 476 14.77 -16.92 -15.48
C PHE A 476 16.04 -16.42 -14.76
N VAL A 477 17.25 -16.67 -15.29
CA VAL A 477 18.49 -16.09 -14.76
C VAL A 477 18.78 -14.74 -15.40
N LEU A 478 18.42 -13.68 -14.70
CA LEU A 478 18.53 -12.29 -15.18
C LEU A 478 19.92 -11.66 -14.91
N HIS A 479 20.96 -12.47 -15.00
CA HIS A 479 22.35 -12.11 -14.72
C HIS A 479 23.26 -12.62 -15.85
N ASP A 480 24.22 -11.79 -16.23
CA ASP A 480 25.24 -12.12 -17.22
C ASP A 480 26.28 -13.04 -16.57
N VAL A 481 26.11 -14.34 -16.79
CA VAL A 481 26.85 -15.45 -16.18
C VAL A 481 26.86 -16.63 -17.14
N ASP A 482 27.91 -17.46 -17.06
CA ASP A 482 28.04 -18.66 -17.86
C ASP A 482 26.86 -19.61 -17.66
N ASP A 483 26.44 -20.31 -18.74
CA ASP A 483 25.28 -21.22 -18.71
C ASP A 483 25.45 -22.34 -17.67
N GLU A 484 26.68 -22.75 -17.37
CA GLU A 484 27.02 -23.73 -16.33
C GLU A 484 26.65 -23.23 -14.91
N MET A 485 26.69 -21.92 -14.67
CA MET A 485 26.34 -21.31 -13.37
C MET A 485 24.85 -20.97 -13.24
N LYS A 486 24.10 -20.92 -14.35
CA LYS A 486 22.66 -20.57 -14.34
C LYS A 486 21.79 -21.52 -13.51
N PRO A 487 21.93 -22.87 -13.59
CA PRO A 487 21.19 -23.78 -12.71
C PRO A 487 21.42 -23.46 -11.23
N ASP A 488 22.68 -23.23 -10.84
CA ASP A 488 23.03 -22.89 -9.48
C ASP A 488 22.34 -21.62 -8.99
N ILE A 489 22.22 -20.59 -9.83
CA ILE A 489 21.55 -19.33 -9.47
C ILE A 489 20.04 -19.52 -9.30
N LEU A 490 19.37 -20.29 -10.17
CA LEU A 490 17.94 -20.60 -10.03
C LEU A 490 17.64 -21.39 -8.76
N TRP A 491 18.48 -22.39 -8.46
CA TRP A 491 18.43 -23.08 -7.18
C TRP A 491 18.53 -22.07 -6.02
N GLY A 492 19.45 -21.10 -6.14
CA GLY A 492 19.71 -19.96 -5.24
C GLY A 492 18.51 -19.06 -4.87
N HIS A 493 17.35 -19.20 -5.52
CA HIS A 493 16.18 -18.37 -5.25
C HIS A 493 15.60 -18.57 -3.84
N SER A 494 15.25 -17.46 -3.17
CA SER A 494 14.76 -17.48 -1.79
C SER A 494 13.45 -18.23 -1.59
N GLU A 495 12.63 -18.37 -2.64
CA GLU A 495 11.47 -19.28 -2.69
C GLU A 495 11.86 -20.74 -2.42
N ARG A 496 12.90 -21.23 -3.09
CA ARG A 496 13.38 -22.62 -2.94
C ARG A 496 14.02 -22.84 -1.58
N LEU A 497 14.85 -21.89 -1.11
CA LEU A 497 15.42 -21.88 0.26
C LEU A 497 14.32 -22.01 1.33
N ALA A 498 13.27 -21.19 1.23
CA ALA A 498 12.17 -21.20 2.21
C ALA A 498 11.37 -22.52 2.19
N ILE A 499 11.10 -23.10 1.01
CA ILE A 499 10.43 -24.40 0.90
C ILE A 499 11.30 -25.52 1.50
N ALA A 500 12.59 -25.57 1.15
CA ALA A 500 13.54 -26.55 1.67
C ALA A 500 13.63 -26.50 3.21
N PHE A 501 13.74 -25.29 3.77
CA PHE A 501 13.70 -25.08 5.21
C PHE A 501 12.36 -25.50 5.84
N GLY A 502 11.25 -25.28 5.12
CA GLY A 502 9.92 -25.80 5.44
C GLY A 502 9.86 -27.31 5.56
N LEU A 503 10.39 -28.03 4.57
CA LEU A 503 10.41 -29.50 4.54
C LEU A 503 11.26 -30.08 5.68
N LEU A 504 12.40 -29.45 6.00
CA LEU A 504 13.25 -29.82 7.15
C LEU A 504 12.53 -29.68 8.50
N ASN A 505 11.92 -28.51 8.74
CA ASN A 505 11.60 -28.09 10.11
C ASN A 505 10.12 -28.29 10.50
N THR A 506 9.26 -28.82 9.60
CA THR A 506 7.85 -29.13 9.93
C THR A 506 7.21 -30.31 9.18
N LYS A 507 6.37 -31.06 9.91
CA LYS A 507 5.55 -32.19 9.42
C LYS A 507 4.11 -31.80 8.97
N GLU A 508 3.71 -30.52 8.99
CA GLU A 508 2.31 -30.01 8.94
C GLU A 508 1.44 -30.22 7.65
N LYS A 509 1.78 -31.09 6.69
CA LYS A 509 1.29 -31.18 5.27
C LYS A 509 1.36 -29.87 4.48
N THR A 510 0.74 -28.78 4.91
CA THR A 510 0.73 -27.50 4.20
C THR A 510 1.92 -26.64 4.58
N LEU A 511 2.70 -26.20 3.60
CA LEU A 511 3.71 -25.15 3.74
C LEU A 511 3.14 -23.82 3.22
N LYS A 512 3.28 -22.75 4.00
CA LYS A 512 2.84 -21.39 3.62
C LYS A 512 4.05 -20.49 3.41
N VAL A 513 4.29 -20.13 2.16
CA VAL A 513 5.49 -19.41 1.73
C VAL A 513 5.07 -18.09 1.09
N LYS A 514 5.74 -17.00 1.42
CA LYS A 514 5.39 -15.68 0.90
C LYS A 514 6.61 -14.91 0.38
N LYS A 515 6.54 -14.51 -0.88
CA LYS A 515 7.49 -13.60 -1.54
C LYS A 515 7.02 -12.15 -1.42
N ASN A 516 7.93 -11.22 -1.17
CA ASN A 516 7.63 -9.77 -1.17
C ASN A 516 7.63 -9.13 -2.58
N LEU A 517 7.94 -9.92 -3.60
CA LEU A 517 7.95 -9.60 -5.03
C LEU A 517 7.10 -10.62 -5.81
N ARG A 518 7.06 -10.50 -7.14
CA ARG A 518 6.46 -11.52 -8.02
C ARG A 518 7.36 -12.77 -8.08
N VAL A 519 6.80 -13.94 -7.79
CA VAL A 519 7.45 -15.25 -7.96
C VAL A 519 7.75 -15.50 -9.45
N CYS A 520 8.96 -15.97 -9.76
CA CYS A 520 9.36 -16.30 -11.15
C CYS A 520 8.72 -17.62 -11.63
N GLY A 521 8.69 -17.84 -12.95
CA GLY A 521 8.06 -19.03 -13.54
C GLY A 521 8.75 -20.32 -13.11
N ASP A 522 10.08 -20.33 -13.14
CA ASP A 522 10.92 -21.42 -12.64
C ASP A 522 10.60 -21.82 -11.19
N CYS A 523 10.55 -20.88 -10.24
CA CYS A 523 10.18 -21.20 -8.85
C CYS A 523 8.74 -21.71 -8.71
N HIS A 524 7.81 -21.25 -9.55
CA HIS A 524 6.44 -21.77 -9.58
C HIS A 524 6.40 -23.21 -10.07
N MET A 525 7.15 -23.55 -11.12
CA MET A 525 7.27 -24.93 -11.63
C MET A 525 7.98 -25.83 -10.63
N ALA A 526 9.10 -25.41 -10.06
CA ALA A 526 9.79 -26.16 -9.01
C ALA A 526 8.86 -26.45 -7.81
N SER A 527 8.01 -25.49 -7.42
CA SER A 527 7.04 -25.70 -6.34
C SER A 527 5.99 -26.77 -6.67
N LYS A 528 5.57 -26.88 -7.93
CA LYS A 528 4.68 -27.96 -8.41
C LYS A 528 5.36 -29.32 -8.27
N PHE A 529 6.59 -29.47 -8.78
CA PHE A 529 7.35 -30.71 -8.65
C PHE A 529 7.61 -31.09 -7.19
N ILE A 530 8.00 -30.14 -6.34
CA ILE A 530 8.21 -30.40 -4.90
C ILE A 530 6.90 -30.85 -4.24
N SER A 531 5.77 -30.22 -4.55
CA SER A 531 4.46 -30.61 -4.02
C SER A 531 4.11 -32.06 -4.39
N LEU A 532 4.26 -32.42 -5.67
CA LEU A 532 4.01 -33.76 -6.19
C LEU A 532 4.92 -34.82 -5.53
N VAL A 533 6.23 -34.57 -5.46
CA VAL A 533 7.20 -35.55 -4.94
C VAL A 533 7.10 -35.72 -3.42
N THR A 534 6.76 -34.66 -2.68
CA THR A 534 6.72 -34.69 -1.21
C THR A 534 5.33 -34.96 -0.62
N GLY A 535 4.26 -34.96 -1.45
CA GLY A 535 2.87 -35.03 -0.99
C GLY A 535 2.43 -33.82 -0.15
N ARG A 536 3.17 -32.70 -0.24
CA ARG A 536 2.95 -31.49 0.56
C ARG A 536 2.17 -30.45 -0.24
N VAL A 537 1.22 -29.80 0.41
CA VAL A 537 0.53 -28.64 -0.17
C VAL A 537 1.43 -27.43 -0.01
N ILE A 538 1.73 -26.71 -1.10
CA ILE A 538 2.50 -25.47 -1.07
C ILE A 538 1.57 -24.31 -1.40
N ILE A 539 1.20 -23.54 -0.38
CA ILE A 539 0.48 -22.28 -0.54
C ILE A 539 1.52 -21.17 -0.67
N MET A 540 1.78 -20.76 -1.91
CA MET A 540 2.73 -19.71 -2.22
C MET A 540 2.03 -18.39 -2.52
N ARG A 541 2.38 -17.32 -1.83
CA ARG A 541 1.84 -15.98 -2.06
C ARG A 541 2.89 -15.05 -2.67
N ASP A 542 2.56 -14.42 -3.79
CA ASP A 542 3.29 -13.29 -4.37
C ASP A 542 2.59 -11.95 -4.05
N ILE A 543 3.12 -10.83 -4.55
CA ILE A 543 2.54 -9.50 -4.32
C ILE A 543 1.08 -9.35 -4.79
N LYS A 544 0.65 -10.11 -5.81
CA LYS A 544 -0.69 -10.01 -6.39
C LYS A 544 -1.63 -11.15 -5.95
N ARG A 545 -1.15 -12.39 -5.86
CA ARG A 545 -2.02 -13.55 -5.57
C ARG A 545 -1.36 -14.70 -4.80
N PHE A 546 -2.21 -15.57 -4.27
CA PHE A 546 -1.86 -16.91 -3.86
C PHE A 546 -1.83 -17.87 -5.04
N ARG A 547 -1.09 -18.96 -4.84
CA ARG A 547 -1.04 -20.17 -5.67
C ARG A 547 -1.16 -21.32 -4.70
N HIS A 548 -2.25 -22.06 -4.78
CA HIS A 548 -2.49 -23.25 -3.98
C HIS A 548 -2.02 -24.43 -4.81
N ILE A 549 -0.86 -24.98 -4.46
CA ILE A 549 -0.22 -26.06 -5.20
C ILE A 549 -0.41 -27.33 -4.37
N GLU A 550 -1.18 -28.27 -4.91
CA GLU A 550 -1.41 -29.60 -4.34
C GLU A 550 -1.26 -30.61 -5.48
N ASP A 551 -0.55 -31.71 -5.22
CA ASP A 551 -0.26 -32.79 -6.17
C ASP A 551 0.30 -32.30 -7.53
N GLY A 552 1.03 -31.17 -7.52
CA GLY A 552 1.68 -30.56 -8.69
C GLY A 552 0.82 -29.63 -9.55
N VAL A 553 -0.44 -29.36 -9.17
CA VAL A 553 -1.39 -28.51 -9.93
C VAL A 553 -1.28 -27.03 -9.58
#